data_AF-A0A4D6WN78-F1
#
_entry.id   AF-A0A4D6WN78-F1
#
_cell.length_a   1.000
_cell.length_b   1.000
_cell.length_c   1.000
_cell.angle_alpha   90.00
_cell.angle_beta   90.00
_cell.angle_gamma   90.00
#
_symmetry.space_group_name_H-M   'P 1'
#
loop_
_entity.id
_entity.type
_entity.pdbx_description
1 polymer ?
#
loop_
_entity_poly.entity_id
_entity_poly.type
_entity_poly.pdbx_seq_one_letter_code
_entity_poly.pdbx_strand_id
1 'polypeptide(L)' 'MAVPKKRTSKAKSGKRRWKRKAYLVAEQSLSLAKSVLTRKSTSFIYLNENTNLEIT' A
#
# COMPACT_ATOMS: atom_id res chain seq x y z
N MET A 1 -17.51 16.39 29.26
CA MET A 1 -16.61 16.09 28.11
C MET A 1 -16.08 17.38 27.52
N ALA A 2 -14.81 17.44 27.12
CA ALA A 2 -14.27 18.62 26.46
C ALA A 2 -14.78 18.69 25.00
N VAL A 3 -15.35 19.83 24.62
CA VAL A 3 -15.87 20.08 23.27
C VAL A 3 -15.05 21.18 22.60
N PRO A 4 -14.67 21.05 21.31
CA PRO A 4 -13.93 22.10 20.63
C PRO A 4 -14.80 23.34 20.46
N LYS A 5 -14.29 24.49 20.93
CA LYS A 5 -15.00 25.77 20.79
C LYS A 5 -15.10 26.25 19.34
N LYS A 6 -14.13 25.88 18.50
CA LYS A 6 -14.01 26.28 17.09
C LYS A 6 -13.54 25.12 16.23
N ARG A 7 -13.96 25.13 14.96
CA ARG A 7 -13.51 24.12 13.98
C ARG A 7 -12.02 24.29 13.67
N THR A 8 -11.33 23.17 13.45
CA THR A 8 -9.97 23.17 12.91
C THR A 8 -9.96 23.74 11.50
N SER A 9 -8.99 24.61 11.18
CA SER A 9 -8.84 25.15 9.83
C SER A 9 -8.47 24.07 8.81
N LYS A 10 -8.74 24.31 7.52
CA LYS A 10 -8.40 23.38 6.44
C LYS A 10 -6.92 23.03 6.42
N ALA A 11 -6.05 24.03 6.64
CA ALA A 11 -4.59 23.85 6.66
C ALA A 11 -4.10 22.96 7.81
N LYS A 12 -4.75 23.01 8.98
CA LYS A 12 -4.42 22.19 10.16
C LYS A 12 -5.17 20.86 10.20
N SER A 13 -6.02 20.59 9.21
CA SER A 13 -6.77 19.34 9.11
C SER A 13 -5.85 18.15 8.83
N GLY A 14 -6.18 16.97 9.36
CA GLY A 14 -5.38 15.74 9.22
C GLY A 14 -5.27 15.17 7.81
N LYS A 15 -5.99 15.72 6.82
CA LYS A 15 -6.03 15.22 5.43
C LYS A 15 -4.66 15.05 4.78
N ARG A 16 -3.72 15.98 5.03
CA ARG A 16 -2.35 15.88 4.48
C ARG A 16 -1.62 14.63 4.97
N ARG A 17 -1.81 14.27 6.24
CA ARG A 17 -1.19 13.07 6.85
C ARG A 17 -1.73 11.80 6.19
N TRP A 18 -3.03 11.73 5.92
CA TRP A 18 -3.64 10.58 5.24
C TRP A 18 -3.14 10.43 3.81
N LYS A 19 -3.07 11.54 3.05
CA LYS A 19 -2.51 11.53 1.69
C LYS A 19 -1.04 11.08 1.66
N ARG A 20 -0.23 11.53 2.63
CA ARG A 20 1.17 11.11 2.74
C ARG A 20 1.31 9.60 3.00
N LYS A 21 0.46 9.02 3.85
CA LYS A 21 0.44 7.56 4.08
C LYS A 21 0.11 6.80 2.79
N ALA A 22 -0.92 7.24 2.07
CA ALA A 22 -1.32 6.63 0.80
C ALA A 22 -0.20 6.70 -0.25
N TYR A 23 0.51 7.82 -0.33
CA TYR A 23 1.65 8.00 -1.23
C TYR A 23 2.76 6.96 -0.98
N LEU A 24 3.17 6.78 0.29
CA LEU A 24 4.22 5.82 0.65
C LEU A 24 3.83 4.38 0.32
N VAL A 25 2.57 4.01 0.58
CA VAL A 25 2.05 2.68 0.24
C VAL A 25 2.05 2.49 -1.28
N ALA A 26 1.62 3.50 -2.05
CA ALA A 26 1.59 3.43 -3.51
C ALA A 26 2.99 3.21 -4.13
N GLU A 27 4.03 3.89 -3.62
CA GLU A 27 5.41 3.68 -4.07
C GLU A 27 5.88 2.23 -3.84
N GLN A 28 5.62 1.69 -2.66
CA GLN A 28 5.97 0.32 -2.31
C GLN A 28 5.21 -0.70 -3.16
N SER A 29 3.90 -0.52 -3.33
CA SER A 29 3.06 -1.38 -4.16
C SER A 29 3.50 -1.38 -5.63
N LEU A 30 3.89 -0.22 -6.18
CA LEU A 30 4.36 -0.10 -7.56
C LEU A 30 5.69 -0.86 -7.74
N SER A 31 6.65 -0.66 -6.84
CA SER A 31 7.92 -1.39 -6.86
C SER A 31 7.70 -2.91 -6.81
N LEU A 32 6.81 -3.35 -5.93
CA LEU A 32 6.44 -4.75 -5.80
C LEU A 32 5.80 -5.30 -7.08
N ALA A 33 4.83 -4.58 -7.67
CA ALA A 33 4.18 -4.99 -8.90
C ALA A 33 5.18 -5.16 -10.07
N LYS A 34 6.13 -4.23 -10.23
CA LYS A 34 7.19 -4.35 -11.24
C LYS A 34 8.04 -5.61 -11.01
N SER A 35 8.41 -5.89 -9.76
CA SER A 35 9.18 -7.08 -9.42
C SER A 35 8.43 -8.37 -9.79
N VAL A 36 7.14 -8.45 -9.44
CA VAL A 36 6.25 -9.58 -9.78
C VAL A 36 6.20 -9.82 -11.28
N LEU A 37 5.99 -8.76 -12.08
CA LEU A 37 5.88 -8.87 -13.54
C LEU A 37 7.14 -9.42 -14.20
N THR A 38 8.32 -9.09 -13.67
CA THR A 38 9.60 -9.57 -14.25
C THR A 38 9.90 -11.04 -13.95
N ARG A 39 9.23 -11.65 -12.96
CA ARG A 39 9.44 -13.06 -12.53
C ARG A 39 10.87 -13.46 -12.17
N LYS A 40 11.77 -12.49 -11.99
CA LYS A 40 13.18 -12.72 -11.60
C LYS A 40 13.39 -12.78 -10.10
N SER A 41 12.39 -12.36 -9.32
CA SER A 41 12.48 -12.34 -7.86
C SER A 41 12.39 -13.75 -7.28
N THR A 42 13.37 -14.12 -6.48
CA THR A 42 13.41 -15.40 -5.74
C THR A 42 12.91 -15.27 -4.30
N SER A 43 12.59 -14.06 -3.84
CA SER A 43 12.35 -13.77 -2.41
C SER A 43 10.89 -13.90 -1.96
N PHE A 44 9.92 -13.89 -2.88
CA PHE A 44 8.50 -14.00 -2.53
C PHE A 44 7.80 -15.01 -3.43
N ILE A 45 6.93 -15.83 -2.83
CA ILE A 45 6.14 -16.86 -3.50
C ILE A 45 4.77 -16.25 -3.85
N TYR A 46 4.33 -16.45 -5.09
CA TYR A 46 2.97 -16.14 -5.52
C TYR A 46 2.43 -17.33 -6.30
N LEU A 47 1.15 -17.64 -6.11
CA LEU A 47 0.48 -18.76 -6.77
C LEU A 47 0.42 -18.46 -8.27
N ASN A 48 1.09 -19.27 -9.08
CA ASN A 48 0.91 -19.28 -10.53
C ASN A 48 0.05 -20.48 -10.91
N GLU A 49 -0.75 -20.34 -11.96
CA GLU A 49 -1.60 -21.44 -12.46
C GLU A 49 -0.77 -22.69 -12.82
N ASN A 50 0.49 -22.50 -13.22
CA ASN A 50 1.42 -23.59 -13.51
C ASN A 50 2.01 -24.28 -12.26
N THR A 51 2.02 -23.63 -11.09
CA THR A 51 2.61 -24.18 -9.85
C THR A 51 1.61 -24.94 -9.00
N ASN A 52 0.31 -24.82 -9.29
CA ASN A 52 -0.76 -25.54 -8.57
C ASN A 52 -1.00 -26.97 -9.07
N LEU A 53 -0.40 -27.35 -10.20
CA LEU A 53 -0.54 -28.69 -10.78
C LEU A 53 0.43 -29.74 -10.19
N GLU A 54 1.38 -29.33 -9.34
CA GLU A 54 2.39 -30.22 -8.73
C GLU A 54 2.12 -30.54 -7.25
N ILE A 55 0.99 -30.09 -6.68
CA ILE A 55 0.65 -30.30 -5.25
C ILE A 55 -0.59 -31.23 -5.07
N THR A 56 -1.00 -31.93 -6.13
CA THR A 56 -1.96 -33.05 -6.08
C THR A 56 -1.37 -34.25 -6.76
#